data_AF-A0A0D1IAA5-F1
#
_entry.id   AF-A0A0D1IAA5-F1
#
_cell.length_a   1.000
_cell.length_b   1.000
_cell.length_c   1.000
_cell.angle_alpha   90.00
_cell.angle_beta   90.00
_cell.angle_gamma   90.00
#
_symmetry.space_group_name_H-M   'P 1'
#
loop_
_entity.id
_entity.type
_entity.pdbx_description
1 polymer ?
#
loop_
_entity_poly.entity_id
_entity_poly.type
_entity_poly.pdbx_seq_one_letter_code
_entity_poly.pdbx_strand_id
1 'polypeptide(L)'
;MYITGAGTLERSTSARKYKLLEEPISEELPYNILKLNPKTWFYKSAVEQFASEIERSEDLTDSDIPYLERIGGLIAEDVEDAGLSLFVHYSNPDENGHREVEGLMYDRLWVLLIPLVRELFNRVETLEEKLKRR
;
A
#
# COMPACT_ATOMS: atom_id res chain seq x y z
N MET A 1 8.97 -16.24 -0.27
CA MET A 1 8.93 -16.86 1.06
C MET A 1 9.01 -15.73 2.05
N TYR A 2 8.24 -15.74 3.14
CA TYR A 2 8.26 -14.70 4.17
C TYR A 2 8.13 -15.34 5.55
N ILE A 3 8.51 -14.59 6.58
CA ILE A 3 8.35 -15.00 7.98
C ILE A 3 7.04 -14.40 8.50
N THR A 4 6.18 -15.21 9.10
CA THR A 4 4.93 -14.74 9.72
C THR A 4 5.21 -14.06 11.07
N GLY A 5 4.22 -13.37 11.63
CA GLY A 5 4.30 -12.84 13.00
C GLY A 5 4.52 -13.93 14.07
N ALA A 6 4.22 -15.19 13.76
CA ALA A 6 4.48 -16.34 14.65
C ALA A 6 5.89 -16.94 14.48
N GLY A 7 6.74 -16.35 13.64
CA GLY A 7 8.11 -16.84 13.38
C GLY A 7 8.17 -18.05 12.46
N THR A 8 7.10 -18.39 11.74
CA THR A 8 7.07 -19.51 10.79
C THR A 8 7.41 -19.07 9.38
N LEU A 9 8.04 -19.94 8.59
CA LEU A 9 8.33 -19.70 7.17
C LEU A 9 7.13 -20.08 6.30
N GLU A 10 6.63 -19.12 5.53
CA GLU A 10 5.53 -19.32 4.60
C GLU A 10 5.90 -19.02 3.14
N ARG A 11 5.20 -19.69 2.22
CA ARG A 11 5.32 -19.46 0.78
C ARG A 11 4.05 -18.79 0.26
N SER A 12 4.20 -17.59 -0.31
CA SER A 12 3.13 -16.93 -1.06
C SER A 12 2.75 -17.77 -2.30
N THR A 13 1.44 -18.00 -2.51
CA THR A 13 0.92 -18.75 -3.66
C THR A 13 -0.30 -18.06 -4.28
N SER A 14 -0.33 -18.05 -5.61
CA SER A 14 -1.40 -17.42 -6.41
C SER A 14 -2.14 -18.40 -7.33
N ALA A 15 -1.86 -19.70 -7.21
CA ALA A 15 -2.51 -20.71 -8.04
C ALA A 15 -3.93 -21.04 -7.52
N ARG A 16 -4.89 -21.14 -8.44
CA ARG A 16 -6.30 -21.48 -8.20
C ARG A 16 -6.52 -22.67 -7.27
N LYS A 17 -5.68 -23.71 -7.35
CA LYS A 17 -5.76 -24.90 -6.48
C LYS A 17 -5.63 -24.62 -4.98
N TYR A 18 -5.14 -23.43 -4.60
CA TYR A 18 -5.01 -23.00 -3.21
C TYR A 18 -6.07 -21.95 -2.82
N LYS A 19 -7.06 -21.67 -3.68
CA LYS A 19 -8.09 -20.63 -3.51
C LYS A 19 -9.47 -21.26 -3.67
N LEU A 20 -10.45 -20.69 -2.98
CA LEU A 20 -11.86 -21.09 -3.03
C LEU A 20 -12.70 -19.84 -3.27
N LEU A 21 -13.83 -20.00 -3.96
CA LEU A 21 -14.80 -18.91 -4.22
C LEU A 21 -14.15 -17.68 -4.90
N GLU A 22 -13.50 -17.89 -6.04
CA GLU A 22 -12.97 -16.78 -6.86
C GLU A 22 -14.14 -15.96 -7.45
N GLU A 23 -14.23 -14.68 -7.08
CA GLU A 23 -15.23 -13.73 -7.56
C GLU A 23 -14.57 -12.44 -8.05
N PRO A 24 -15.16 -11.75 -9.05
CA PRO A 24 -14.68 -10.43 -9.45
C PRO A 24 -14.88 -9.40 -8.32
N ILE A 25 -13.99 -8.40 -8.25
CA ILE A 25 -14.22 -7.23 -7.40
C ILE A 25 -15.42 -6.43 -7.93
N SER A 26 -16.11 -5.71 -7.03
CA SER A 26 -17.17 -4.78 -7.41
C SER A 26 -16.66 -3.75 -8.44
N GLU A 27 -17.48 -3.39 -9.42
CA GLU A 27 -17.15 -2.44 -10.49
C GLU A 27 -16.79 -1.05 -9.95
N GLU A 28 -17.36 -0.67 -8.80
CA GLU A 28 -17.13 0.64 -8.16
C GLU A 28 -15.84 0.70 -7.35
N LEU A 29 -15.38 -0.43 -6.80
CA LEU A 29 -14.23 -0.49 -5.91
C LEU A 29 -12.94 0.07 -6.54
N PRO A 30 -12.61 -0.22 -7.81
CA PRO A 30 -11.47 0.37 -8.51
C PRO A 30 -11.38 1.89 -8.41
N TYR A 31 -12.49 2.62 -8.54
CA TYR A 31 -12.47 4.09 -8.57
C TYR A 31 -12.02 4.69 -7.23
N ASN A 32 -12.10 3.94 -6.12
CA ASN A 32 -11.62 4.40 -4.83
C ASN A 32 -10.11 4.69 -4.83
N ILE A 33 -9.31 4.01 -5.66
CA ILE A 33 -7.87 4.27 -5.75
C ILE A 33 -7.57 5.69 -6.25
N LEU A 34 -8.49 6.29 -7.01
CA LEU A 34 -8.35 7.65 -7.55
C LEU A 34 -8.57 8.74 -6.47
N LYS A 35 -9.09 8.37 -5.30
CA LYS A 35 -9.25 9.28 -4.15
C LYS A 35 -7.94 9.46 -3.36
N LEU A 36 -6.95 8.60 -3.61
CA LEU A 36 -5.70 8.57 -2.86
C LEU A 36 -4.71 9.59 -3.40
N ASN A 37 -3.98 10.21 -2.47
CA ASN A 37 -2.86 11.08 -2.77
C ASN A 37 -1.57 10.49 -2.16
N PRO A 38 -0.53 10.23 -2.95
CA PRO A 38 0.75 9.81 -2.42
C PRO A 38 1.31 10.82 -1.42
N LYS A 39 1.89 10.33 -0.33
CA LYS A 39 2.54 11.11 0.72
C LYS A 39 4.02 10.74 0.80
N THR A 40 4.80 11.56 1.49
CA THR A 40 6.18 11.24 1.83
C THR A 40 6.43 11.42 3.32
N TRP A 41 7.32 10.63 3.90
CA TRP A 41 7.63 10.66 5.33
C TRP A 41 9.09 10.27 5.59
N PHE A 42 9.54 10.48 6.83
CA PHE A 42 10.70 9.82 7.40
C PHE A 42 10.20 8.77 8.40
N TYR A 43 10.93 7.67 8.57
CA TYR A 43 10.58 6.71 9.63
C TYR A 43 10.80 7.36 11.00
N LYS A 44 9.79 7.25 11.87
CA LYS A 44 9.86 7.76 13.24
C LYS A 44 11.09 7.23 13.98
N SER A 45 11.35 5.92 13.88
CA SER A 45 12.52 5.28 14.49
C SER A 45 13.85 5.86 14.00
N ALA A 46 13.97 6.16 12.69
CA ALA A 46 15.18 6.76 12.14
C ALA A 46 15.38 8.20 12.65
N VAL A 47 14.29 8.98 12.73
CA VAL A 47 14.33 10.35 13.28
C VAL A 47 14.68 10.36 14.77
N GLU A 48 14.09 9.45 15.55
CA GLU A 48 14.35 9.33 16.98
C GLU A 48 15.80 8.88 17.27
N GLN A 49 16.31 7.92 16.49
CA GLN A 49 17.73 7.53 16.57
C GLN A 49 18.65 8.71 16.22
N PHE A 50 18.37 9.40 15.11
CA PHE A 50 19.14 10.58 14.70
C PHE A 50 19.17 11.67 15.78
N ALA A 51 18.03 11.99 16.38
CA ALA A 51 17.94 12.97 17.45
C ALA A 51 18.72 12.53 18.71
N SER A 52 18.60 11.25 19.08
CA SER A 52 19.29 10.69 20.25
C SER A 52 20.81 10.73 20.10
N GLU A 53 21.34 10.46 18.90
CA GLU A 53 22.78 10.55 18.64
C GLU A 53 23.27 12.00 18.72
N ILE A 54 22.52 12.97 18.18
CA ILE A 54 22.85 14.41 18.29
C ILE A 54 22.90 14.86 19.76
N GLU A 55 21.92 14.45 20.58
CA GLU A 55 21.87 14.84 21.99
C GLU A 55 23.00 14.23 22.84
N ARG A 56 23.47 13.04 22.48
CA ARG A 56 24.49 12.31 23.24
C ARG A 56 25.91 12.81 23.03
N SER A 57 26.16 13.68 22.05
CA SER A 57 27.52 13.87 21.58
C SER A 57 27.97 15.33 21.49
N GLU A 58 29.11 15.61 22.12
CA GLU A 58 29.95 16.79 21.87
C GLU A 58 30.92 16.58 20.67
N ASP A 59 31.09 15.34 20.19
CA ASP A 59 32.06 14.94 19.14
C ASP A 59 31.53 13.76 18.28
N LEU A 60 30.54 13.98 17.41
CA LEU A 60 30.17 12.97 16.38
C LEU A 60 31.13 13.06 15.21
N THR A 61 31.63 11.91 14.76
CA THR A 61 32.11 11.78 13.39
C THR A 61 30.92 11.46 12.48
N ASP A 62 30.90 11.98 11.25
CA ASP A 62 29.78 11.83 10.29
C ASP A 62 29.30 10.36 10.07
N SER A 63 30.10 9.35 10.44
CA SER A 63 29.74 7.92 10.28
C SER A 63 28.78 7.38 11.34
N ASP A 64 28.59 8.08 12.46
CA ASP A 64 27.81 7.58 13.59
C ASP A 64 26.33 8.02 13.54
N ILE A 65 25.98 8.87 12.58
CA ILE A 65 24.64 9.44 12.44
C ILE A 65 23.83 8.65 11.39
N PRO A 66 22.66 8.07 11.74
CA PRO A 66 21.86 7.33 10.78
C PRO A 66 21.36 8.23 9.64
N TYR A 67 21.46 7.73 8.42
CA TYR A 67 21.02 8.47 7.23
C TYR A 67 19.50 8.64 7.22
N LEU A 68 19.02 9.90 7.21
CA LEU A 68 17.61 10.22 7.08
C LEU A 68 17.18 10.28 5.62
N GLU A 69 16.46 9.26 5.17
CA GLU A 69 15.89 9.19 3.83
C GLU A 69 14.39 9.49 3.82
N ARG A 70 13.95 10.33 2.89
CA ARG A 70 12.52 10.59 2.66
C ARG A 70 11.94 9.47 1.80
N ILE A 71 10.94 8.78 2.34
CA ILE A 71 10.24 7.66 1.69
C ILE A 71 8.93 8.16 1.10
N GLY A 72 8.55 7.63 -0.07
CA GLY A 72 7.27 7.91 -0.72
C GLY A 72 6.34 6.69 -0.71
N GLY A 73 5.03 6.93 -0.57
CA GLY A 73 4.02 5.90 -0.65
C GLY A 73 2.63 6.38 -0.23
N LEU A 74 1.86 5.49 0.37
CA LEU A 74 0.51 5.70 0.88
C LEU A 74 0.45 5.41 2.39
N ILE A 75 -0.43 6.11 3.08
CA ILE A 75 -0.74 5.85 4.49
C ILE A 75 -1.89 4.85 4.55
N ALA A 76 -1.78 3.86 5.44
CA ALA A 76 -2.70 2.72 5.44
C ALA A 76 -4.13 3.13 5.79
N GLU A 77 -4.27 4.07 6.72
CA GLU A 77 -5.53 4.68 7.14
C GLU A 77 -6.18 5.47 5.99
N ASP A 78 -5.41 6.21 5.18
CA ASP A 78 -5.97 6.90 3.99
C ASP A 78 -6.57 5.89 2.98
N VAL A 79 -5.95 4.71 2.86
CA VAL A 79 -6.42 3.64 1.97
C VAL A 79 -7.68 2.98 2.53
N GLU A 80 -7.73 2.74 3.83
CA GLU A 80 -8.94 2.29 4.51
C GLU A 80 -10.09 3.30 4.32
N ASP A 81 -9.84 4.57 4.61
CA ASP A 81 -10.81 5.67 4.51
C ASP A 81 -11.33 5.87 3.08
N ALA A 82 -10.50 5.58 2.07
CA ALA A 82 -10.92 5.58 0.68
C ALA A 82 -11.90 4.44 0.34
N GLY A 83 -12.10 3.48 1.25
CA GLY A 83 -12.94 2.30 1.08
C GLY A 83 -12.20 1.11 0.47
N LEU A 84 -10.88 1.01 0.69
CA LEU A 84 -10.03 -0.06 0.15
C LEU A 84 -9.49 -1.01 1.24
N SER A 85 -10.27 -1.25 2.29
CA SER A 85 -9.95 -2.15 3.41
C SER A 85 -9.48 -3.56 3.00
N LEU A 86 -9.89 -4.06 1.82
CA LEU A 86 -9.42 -5.35 1.27
C LEU A 86 -7.91 -5.40 0.98
N PHE A 87 -7.26 -4.24 0.89
CA PHE A 87 -5.84 -4.08 0.58
C PHE A 87 -5.02 -3.60 1.79
N VAL A 88 -5.64 -3.56 2.97
CA VAL A 88 -5.04 -3.10 4.23
C VAL A 88 -4.66 -4.32 5.09
N HIS A 89 -3.51 -4.25 5.74
CA HIS A 89 -3.13 -5.16 6.81
C HIS A 89 -3.61 -4.60 8.13
N TYR A 90 -4.26 -5.47 8.91
CA TYR A 90 -4.74 -5.13 10.23
C TYR A 90 -4.09 -6.02 11.28
N SER A 91 -3.96 -5.50 12.49
CA SER A 91 -3.51 -6.22 13.66
C SER A 91 -4.39 -7.43 13.97
N ASN A 92 -3.94 -8.25 14.92
CA ASN A 92 -4.81 -9.27 15.50
C ASN A 92 -5.94 -8.59 16.29
N PRO A 93 -7.14 -9.19 16.33
CA PRO A 93 -8.23 -8.66 17.13
C PRO A 93 -7.84 -8.53 18.60
N ASP A 94 -8.19 -7.41 19.23
CA ASP A 94 -8.09 -7.21 20.67
C ASP A 94 -9.15 -8.02 21.44
N GLU A 95 -9.21 -7.83 22.76
CA GLU A 95 -10.19 -8.50 23.63
C GLU A 95 -11.66 -8.20 23.29
N ASN A 96 -11.92 -7.08 22.59
CA ASN A 96 -13.24 -6.66 22.14
C ASN A 96 -13.50 -7.01 20.66
N GLY A 97 -12.54 -7.65 19.99
CA GLY A 97 -12.61 -8.01 18.57
C GLY A 97 -12.27 -6.85 17.62
N HIS A 98 -11.83 -5.70 18.14
CA HIS A 98 -11.38 -4.57 17.33
C HIS A 98 -9.99 -4.86 16.73
N ARG A 99 -9.76 -4.37 15.51
CA ARG A 99 -8.48 -4.51 14.81
C ARG A 99 -8.02 -3.15 14.36
N GLU A 100 -6.74 -2.89 14.52
CA GLU A 100 -6.11 -1.63 14.11
C GLU A 100 -5.46 -1.80 12.75
N VAL A 101 -5.37 -0.70 12.00
CA VAL A 101 -4.66 -0.65 10.73
C VAL A 101 -3.15 -0.66 10.99
N GLU A 102 -2.42 -1.58 10.34
CA GLU A 102 -0.96 -1.73 10.54
C GLU A 102 -0.15 -1.59 9.24
N GLY A 103 -0.78 -1.71 8.06
CA GLY A 103 -0.02 -1.61 6.82
C GLY A 103 -0.82 -1.84 5.56
N LEU A 104 -0.11 -2.05 4.45
CA LEU A 104 -0.69 -2.12 3.11
C LEU A 104 -0.17 -3.29 2.29
N MET A 105 -1.04 -3.86 1.47
CA MET A 105 -0.70 -4.81 0.41
C MET A 105 -0.31 -4.06 -0.86
N TYR A 106 0.84 -3.38 -0.84
CA TYR A 106 1.33 -2.58 -1.98
C TYR A 106 1.43 -3.38 -3.29
N ASP A 107 1.81 -4.65 -3.19
CA ASP A 107 1.91 -5.59 -4.31
C ASP A 107 0.57 -5.91 -4.97
N ARG A 108 -0.55 -5.50 -4.35
CA ARG A 108 -1.91 -5.79 -4.81
C ARG A 108 -2.71 -4.55 -5.18
N LEU A 109 -2.40 -3.38 -4.62
CA LEU A 109 -3.15 -2.15 -4.89
C LEU A 109 -3.24 -1.82 -6.39
N TRP A 110 -2.17 -2.03 -7.15
CA TRP A 110 -2.13 -1.74 -8.58
C TRP A 110 -3.14 -2.55 -9.42
N VAL A 111 -3.66 -3.68 -8.92
CA VAL A 111 -4.65 -4.48 -9.67
C VAL A 111 -5.96 -3.72 -9.91
N LEU A 112 -6.26 -2.74 -9.05
CA LEU A 112 -7.40 -1.83 -9.21
C LEU A 112 -7.27 -0.93 -10.45
N LEU A 113 -6.05 -0.70 -10.93
CA LEU A 113 -5.82 0.09 -12.14
C LEU A 113 -6.23 -0.65 -13.41
N ILE A 114 -6.27 -1.99 -13.40
CA ILE A 114 -6.57 -2.80 -14.58
C ILE A 114 -7.94 -2.43 -15.21
N PRO A 115 -9.07 -2.44 -14.47
CA PRO A 115 -10.36 -2.06 -15.03
C PRO A 115 -10.42 -0.59 -15.44
N LEU A 116 -9.79 0.32 -14.67
CA LEU A 116 -9.76 1.75 -14.99
C LEU A 116 -9.01 2.03 -16.29
N VAL A 117 -7.83 1.42 -16.47
CA VAL A 117 -7.03 1.55 -17.69
C VAL A 117 -7.79 0.95 -18.89
N ARG A 118 -8.45 -0.20 -18.72
CA ARG A 118 -9.28 -0.79 -19.78
C ARG A 118 -10.40 0.14 -20.21
N GLU A 119 -11.10 0.75 -19.25
CA GLU A 119 -12.16 1.73 -19.54
C GLU A 119 -11.59 2.94 -20.30
N LEU A 120 -10.44 3.46 -19.87
CA LEU A 120 -9.76 4.58 -20.53
C LEU A 120 -9.43 4.23 -21.99
N PHE A 121 -8.85 3.06 -22.27
CA PHE A 121 -8.58 2.61 -23.64
C PHE A 121 -9.86 2.53 -24.49
N ASN A 122 -10.91 1.88 -23.97
CA ASN A 122 -12.18 1.75 -24.68
C ASN A 122 -12.79 3.13 -25.03
N ARG A 123 -12.68 4.10 -24.09
CA ARG A 123 -13.15 5.47 -24.30
C ARG A 123 -12.31 6.20 -25.35
N VAL A 124 -10.99 6.04 -25.32
CA VAL A 124 -10.08 6.63 -26.33
C VAL A 124 -10.42 6.09 -27.71
N GLU A 125 -10.51 4.77 -27.89
CA GLU A 125 -10.86 4.14 -29.17
C GLU A 125 -12.20 4.66 -29.70
N THR A 126 -13.22 4.72 -28.84
CA THR A 126 -14.55 5.24 -29.21
C THR A 126 -14.49 6.70 -29.68
N LEU A 127 -13.66 7.53 -29.04
CA LEU A 127 -13.50 8.94 -29.41
C LEU A 127 -12.73 9.08 -30.73
N GLU A 128 -11.68 8.30 -30.93
CA GLU A 128 -10.91 8.29 -32.18
C GLU A 128 -11.76 7.85 -33.38
N GLU A 129 -12.60 6.84 -33.22
CA GLU A 129 -13.54 6.42 -34.27
C GLU A 129 -14.54 7.52 -34.64
N LYS A 130 -15.07 8.24 -33.64
CA LYS A 130 -15.99 9.36 -33.87
C LYS A 130 -15.31 10.51 -34.62
N LEU A 131 -14.03 10.76 -34.34
CA LEU A 131 -13.25 11.78 -35.04
C LEU A 131 -12.96 11.40 -36.49
N LYS A 132 -12.68 10.12 -36.78
CA LYS A 132 -12.45 9.62 -38.16
C LYS A 132 -13.71 9.64 -39.04
N ARG A 133 -14.90 9.65 -38.43
CA ARG A 133 -16.20 9.69 -39.13
C ARG A 133 -16.69 11.12 -39.41
N ARG A 134 -15.95 12.15 -38.98
CA ARG A 134 -16.20 13.57 -39.29
C ARG A 134 -15.34 14.00 -40.45
#